data_AF-A0A0X3THT6-F1
#
_entry.id   AF-A0A0X3THT6-F1
#
_cell.length_a   1.000
_cell.length_b   1.000
_cell.length_c   1.000
_cell.angle_alpha   90.00
_cell.angle_beta   90.00
_cell.angle_gamma   90.00
#
_symmetry.space_group_name_H-M   'P 1'
#
loop_
_entity.id
_entity.type
_entity.pdbx_description
1 polymer ?
#
loop_
_entity_poly.entity_id
_entity_poly.type
_entity_poly.pdbx_seq_one_letter_code
_entity_poly.pdbx_strand_id
1 'polypeptide(L)'
;METDLKIRLSALVVTLTLLLSSWAMAADMLSHKFKVGETVLVGFPANNIKDDAYIIGIVRKITPKGDYQIAVRDFVEGHDYGLSCVPIAVDSSGNETGQSGWELWDNTKQLTSQGLEYIVPADKVVKLSKGKLNFIDRYNVYITYSRWKSNVPVMSIDRLQSAEAEAAYADIPGIIPAFKVAELDRVSYFDPKNGRPYWPHESVPRLTKLFDHIIQVLDQDPKLNTLWRAKKRDWKAIDSSMKTYFLVDAIDKSVKDADNLLVEDDVKKADPEALEKLKKQLRYLGQDV
;
A
#
# COMPACT_ATOMS: atom_id res chain seq x y z
N MET A 1 20.92 -52.80 -19.35
CA MET A 1 21.40 -51.53 -18.77
C MET A 1 21.18 -50.35 -19.72
N GLU A 2 21.63 -50.42 -20.98
CA GLU A 2 21.38 -49.37 -22.00
C GLU A 2 19.90 -48.99 -22.20
N THR A 3 19.00 -49.97 -22.24
CA THR A 3 17.57 -49.75 -22.50
C THR A 3 16.89 -48.93 -21.40
N ASP A 4 17.23 -49.17 -20.14
CA ASP A 4 16.69 -48.44 -18.98
C ASP A 4 17.19 -46.98 -18.96
N LEU A 5 18.47 -46.76 -19.30
CA LEU A 5 19.04 -45.41 -19.42
C LEU A 5 18.36 -44.60 -20.55
N LYS A 6 18.09 -45.23 -21.70
CA LYS A 6 17.38 -44.59 -22.83
C LYS A 6 15.93 -44.23 -22.45
N ILE A 7 15.21 -45.10 -21.74
CA ILE A 7 13.85 -44.81 -21.26
C ILE A 7 13.84 -43.64 -20.27
N ARG A 8 14.79 -43.61 -19.32
CA ARG A 8 14.90 -42.52 -18.33
C ARG A 8 15.28 -41.18 -18.97
N LEU A 9 16.18 -41.16 -19.95
CA LEU A 9 16.48 -39.93 -20.72
C LEU A 9 15.24 -39.42 -21.47
N SER A 10 14.52 -40.31 -22.17
CA SER A 10 13.30 -39.95 -22.90
C SER A 10 12.23 -39.37 -21.97
N ALA A 11 12.01 -39.98 -20.80
CA ALA A 11 11.08 -39.47 -19.79
C ALA A 11 11.51 -38.10 -19.23
N LEU A 12 12.80 -37.88 -18.99
CA LEU A 12 13.34 -36.59 -18.54
C LEU A 12 13.11 -35.49 -19.57
N VAL A 13 13.39 -35.77 -20.86
CA VAL A 13 13.18 -34.83 -21.97
C VAL A 13 11.70 -34.49 -22.13
N VAL A 14 10.80 -35.48 -22.07
CA VAL A 14 9.35 -35.25 -22.16
C VAL A 14 8.84 -34.40 -20.98
N THR A 15 9.26 -34.72 -19.76
CA THR A 15 8.89 -33.95 -18.56
C THR A 15 9.41 -32.50 -18.62
N LEU A 16 10.66 -32.31 -19.06
CA LEU A 16 11.24 -30.97 -19.23
C LEU A 16 10.52 -30.16 -20.32
N THR A 17 10.13 -30.82 -21.42
CA THR A 17 9.37 -30.17 -22.51
C THR A 17 7.96 -29.77 -22.06
N LEU A 18 7.30 -30.60 -21.24
CA LEU A 18 6.00 -30.29 -20.63
C LEU A 18 6.08 -29.15 -19.60
N LEU A 19 7.15 -29.08 -18.81
CA LEU A 19 7.43 -27.96 -17.89
C LEU A 19 7.68 -26.64 -18.64
N LEU A 20 8.46 -26.68 -19.72
CA LEU A 20 8.75 -25.48 -20.54
C LEU A 20 7.51 -24.97 -21.30
N SER A 21 6.67 -25.86 -21.83
CA SER A 21 5.45 -25.49 -22.55
C SER A 21 4.32 -25.00 -21.64
N SER A 22 4.22 -25.53 -20.42
CA SER A 22 3.30 -25.00 -19.40
C SER A 22 3.72 -23.60 -18.90
N TRP A 23 5.02 -23.32 -18.78
CA TRP A 23 5.52 -21.96 -18.51
C TRP A 23 5.22 -20.98 -19.66
N ALA A 24 5.38 -21.41 -20.92
CA ALA A 24 5.08 -20.56 -22.07
C ALA A 24 3.60 -20.17 -22.16
N MET A 25 2.67 -21.09 -21.86
CA MET A 25 1.24 -20.80 -21.86
C MET A 25 0.78 -19.96 -20.66
N ALA A 26 1.45 -20.07 -19.50
CA ALA A 26 1.18 -19.21 -18.34
C ALA A 26 1.54 -17.73 -18.59
N ALA A 27 2.59 -17.46 -19.37
CA ALA A 27 3.03 -16.10 -19.70
C ALA A 27 2.02 -15.33 -20.58
N ASP A 28 1.42 -15.99 -21.57
CA ASP A 28 0.45 -15.34 -22.47
C ASP A 28 -0.93 -15.10 -21.82
N MET A 29 -1.24 -15.78 -20.70
CA MET A 29 -2.51 -15.58 -19.97
C MET A 29 -2.55 -14.33 -19.07
N LEU A 30 -1.40 -13.71 -18.76
CA LEU A 30 -1.32 -12.56 -17.85
C LEU A 30 -1.22 -11.20 -18.56
N SER A 31 -0.95 -11.18 -19.88
CA SER A 31 -0.92 -9.96 -20.69
C SER A 31 -2.18 -9.85 -21.55
N HIS A 32 -3.15 -9.02 -21.12
CA HIS A 32 -4.20 -8.57 -22.03
C HIS A 32 -3.57 -7.68 -23.11
N LYS A 33 -3.50 -8.17 -24.36
CA LYS A 33 -2.97 -7.41 -25.49
C LYS A 33 -4.06 -6.46 -26.04
N PHE A 34 -3.96 -5.18 -25.70
CA PHE A 34 -4.86 -4.12 -26.18
C PHE A 34 -4.60 -3.76 -27.64
N LYS A 35 -5.64 -3.37 -28.37
CA LYS A 35 -5.56 -2.89 -29.76
C LYS A 35 -5.59 -1.38 -29.84
N VAL A 36 -5.08 -0.84 -30.96
CA VAL A 36 -5.27 0.57 -31.33
C VAL A 36 -6.75 0.92 -31.38
N GLY A 37 -7.13 2.04 -30.77
CA GLY A 37 -8.51 2.50 -30.59
C GLY A 37 -9.16 2.07 -29.28
N GLU A 38 -8.60 1.11 -28.53
CA GLU A 38 -9.18 0.70 -27.24
C GLU A 38 -8.98 1.76 -26.16
N THR A 39 -10.02 1.98 -25.34
CA THR A 39 -9.91 2.82 -24.13
C THR A 39 -9.44 1.96 -22.96
N VAL A 40 -8.33 2.36 -22.35
CA VAL A 40 -7.62 1.64 -21.29
C VAL A 40 -7.44 2.52 -20.06
N LEU A 41 -7.10 1.90 -18.94
CA LEU A 41 -6.55 2.60 -17.78
C LEU A 41 -5.06 2.24 -17.67
N VAL A 42 -4.21 3.24 -17.46
CA VAL A 42 -2.80 3.04 -17.12
C VAL A 42 -2.65 3.29 -15.63
N GLY A 43 -2.22 2.28 -14.89
CA GLY A 43 -2.06 2.36 -13.44
C GLY A 43 -0.61 2.64 -13.05
N PHE A 44 -0.42 3.62 -12.17
CA PHE A 44 0.83 3.94 -11.51
C PHE A 44 0.68 3.74 -9.99
N PRO A 45 0.51 2.49 -9.51
CA PRO A 45 0.43 2.21 -8.09
C PRO A 45 1.76 2.50 -7.41
N ALA A 46 1.71 3.17 -6.26
CA ALA A 46 2.85 3.44 -5.41
C ALA A 46 2.88 2.48 -4.20
N ASN A 47 3.97 2.55 -3.44
CA ASN A 47 4.15 1.77 -2.21
C ASN A 47 3.25 2.29 -1.08
N ASN A 48 3.08 3.60 -0.96
CA ASN A 48 2.00 4.15 -0.16
C ASN A 48 0.81 4.40 -1.11
N ILE A 49 -0.41 4.14 -0.66
CA ILE A 49 -1.62 4.23 -1.52
C ILE A 49 -2.04 5.70 -1.74
N LYS A 50 -1.55 6.62 -0.91
CA LYS A 50 -1.76 8.06 -1.07
C LYS A 50 -1.16 8.55 -2.41
N ASP A 51 -0.07 7.92 -2.84
CA ASP A 51 0.70 8.31 -4.01
C ASP A 51 0.38 7.46 -5.27
N ASP A 52 -0.66 6.62 -5.22
CA ASP A 52 -1.21 5.92 -6.40
C ASP A 52 -1.71 6.93 -7.44
N ALA A 53 -1.43 6.76 -8.73
CA ALA A 53 -2.03 7.57 -9.80
C ALA A 53 -2.54 6.72 -10.97
N TYR A 54 -3.44 7.26 -11.80
CA TYR A 54 -3.86 6.60 -13.04
C TYR A 54 -4.23 7.56 -14.17
N ILE A 55 -4.05 7.10 -15.40
CA ILE A 55 -4.52 7.74 -16.64
C ILE A 55 -5.67 6.92 -17.22
N ILE A 56 -6.71 7.56 -17.73
CA ILE A 56 -7.63 6.94 -18.71
C ILE A 56 -7.26 7.49 -20.09
N GLY A 57 -7.06 6.60 -21.06
CA GLY A 57 -6.62 7.02 -22.39
C GLY A 57 -6.99 6.04 -23.49
N ILE A 58 -6.68 6.41 -24.73
CA ILE A 58 -6.90 5.58 -25.92
C ILE A 58 -5.56 5.11 -26.47
N VAL A 59 -5.44 3.81 -26.74
CA VAL A 59 -4.26 3.24 -27.42
C VAL A 59 -4.18 3.81 -28.85
N ARG A 60 -3.11 4.53 -29.16
CA ARG A 60 -2.83 5.11 -30.48
C ARG A 60 -1.93 4.23 -31.33
N LYS A 61 -0.92 3.63 -30.70
CA LYS A 61 0.12 2.84 -31.35
C LYS A 61 0.63 1.80 -30.36
N ILE A 62 1.09 0.67 -30.90
CA ILE A 62 1.86 -0.32 -30.17
C ILE A 62 3.31 -0.18 -30.67
N THR A 63 4.27 -0.02 -29.77
CA THR A 63 5.68 0.13 -30.14
C THR A 63 6.27 -1.22 -30.57
N PRO A 64 7.42 -1.25 -31.27
CA PRO A 64 8.11 -2.51 -31.58
C PRO A 64 8.53 -3.33 -30.36
N LYS A 65 8.57 -2.72 -29.16
CA LYS A 65 8.86 -3.40 -27.88
C LYS A 65 7.61 -4.01 -27.22
N GLY A 66 6.41 -3.72 -27.73
CA GLY A 66 5.13 -4.14 -27.16
C GLY A 66 4.47 -3.10 -26.25
N ASP A 67 5.16 -2.00 -25.92
CA ASP A 67 4.63 -0.90 -25.11
C ASP A 67 3.53 -0.12 -25.86
N TYR A 68 2.72 0.64 -25.11
CA TYR A 68 1.57 1.36 -25.68
C TYR A 68 1.79 2.88 -25.70
N GLN A 69 1.54 3.50 -26.85
CA GLN A 69 1.35 4.95 -26.94
C GLN A 69 -0.11 5.27 -26.63
N ILE A 70 -0.35 6.01 -25.56
CA ILE A 70 -1.68 6.29 -25.00
C ILE A 70 -1.98 7.79 -25.12
N ALA A 71 -3.03 8.15 -25.85
CA ALA A 71 -3.59 9.50 -25.81
C ALA A 71 -4.43 9.69 -24.55
N VAL A 72 -4.05 10.66 -23.72
CA VAL A 72 -4.70 10.95 -22.43
C VAL A 72 -6.10 11.52 -22.66
N ARG A 73 -7.08 10.99 -21.94
CA ARG A 73 -8.44 11.55 -21.86
C ARG A 73 -8.75 12.12 -20.49
N ASP A 74 -8.23 11.48 -19.46
CA ASP A 74 -8.45 11.78 -18.06
C ASP A 74 -7.21 11.35 -17.26
N PHE A 75 -6.94 12.03 -16.16
CA PHE A 75 -5.85 11.70 -15.23
C PHE A 75 -6.35 11.99 -13.82
N VAL A 76 -6.02 11.08 -12.90
CA VAL A 76 -6.29 11.24 -11.49
C VAL A 76 -5.04 10.81 -10.73
N GLU A 77 -4.45 11.76 -10.03
CA GLU A 77 -3.50 11.49 -8.97
C GLU A 77 -4.30 11.09 -7.71
N GLY A 78 -3.87 10.10 -6.91
CA GLY A 78 -4.43 9.86 -5.56
C GLY A 78 -4.26 11.09 -4.65
N HIS A 79 -3.24 11.87 -5.03
CA HIS A 79 -2.90 13.23 -4.66
C HIS A 79 -3.77 14.36 -5.23
N ASP A 80 -4.77 14.10 -6.06
CA ASP A 80 -5.85 15.07 -6.33
C ASP A 80 -6.83 15.16 -5.15
N TYR A 81 -6.56 14.40 -4.08
CA TYR A 81 -6.98 14.71 -2.70
C TYR A 81 -5.78 15.11 -1.77
N GLY A 82 -4.54 15.26 -2.29
CA GLY A 82 -3.37 15.92 -1.67
C GLY A 82 -1.92 15.44 -2.02
N LEU A 83 -1.31 15.93 -3.12
CA LEU A 83 0.14 16.10 -3.50
C LEU A 83 1.18 14.93 -3.41
N SER A 84 2.06 14.58 -4.39
CA SER A 84 2.10 14.62 -5.90
C SER A 84 3.30 13.76 -6.48
N CYS A 85 3.27 13.24 -7.74
CA CYS A 85 4.31 12.45 -8.48
C CYS A 85 4.43 12.77 -10.01
N VAL A 86 5.63 12.78 -10.60
CA VAL A 86 5.94 13.47 -11.89
C VAL A 86 5.96 12.59 -13.17
N PRO A 87 5.23 12.93 -14.26
CA PRO A 87 5.40 12.33 -15.60
C PRO A 87 6.42 13.08 -16.51
N ILE A 88 6.89 12.45 -17.59
CA ILE A 88 7.90 12.99 -18.56
C ILE A 88 7.23 13.32 -19.90
N ALA A 89 7.48 14.51 -20.47
CA ALA A 89 6.86 14.98 -21.71
C ALA A 89 7.57 14.51 -23.00
N VAL A 90 6.79 14.33 -24.07
CA VAL A 90 7.27 13.99 -25.44
C VAL A 90 6.64 14.88 -26.50
N ASP A 91 7.31 15.03 -27.65
CA ASP A 91 6.82 15.79 -28.80
C ASP A 91 5.82 14.99 -29.67
N SER A 92 5.29 15.64 -30.71
CA SER A 92 4.34 15.02 -31.66
C SER A 92 4.93 13.89 -32.51
N SER A 93 6.25 13.67 -32.46
CA SER A 93 6.96 12.55 -33.10
C SER A 93 7.35 11.46 -32.10
N GLY A 94 7.11 11.66 -30.80
CA GLY A 94 7.41 10.73 -29.71
C GLY A 94 8.83 10.86 -29.13
N ASN A 95 9.55 11.96 -29.38
CA ASN A 95 10.86 12.22 -28.77
C ASN A 95 10.70 12.91 -27.41
N GLU A 96 11.56 12.59 -26.44
CA GLU A 96 11.63 13.28 -25.15
C GLU A 96 12.00 14.76 -25.35
N THR A 97 11.25 15.68 -24.74
CA THR A 97 11.47 17.13 -24.90
C THR A 97 12.45 17.73 -23.88
N GLY A 98 12.93 16.92 -22.93
CA GLY A 98 13.74 17.37 -21.80
C GLY A 98 12.97 18.12 -20.71
N GLN A 99 11.65 18.31 -20.88
CA GLN A 99 10.78 18.98 -19.91
C GLN A 99 10.16 17.97 -18.95
N SER A 100 10.05 18.35 -17.68
CA SER A 100 9.11 17.67 -16.79
C SER A 100 7.68 17.94 -17.25
N GLY A 101 6.77 16.97 -17.09
CA GLY A 101 5.38 17.14 -17.50
C GLY A 101 4.80 18.46 -17.03
N TRP A 102 5.03 18.79 -15.74
CA TRP A 102 4.53 19.97 -15.02
C TRP A 102 4.78 21.34 -15.65
N GLU A 103 5.83 21.51 -16.45
CA GLU A 103 6.12 22.81 -17.11
C GLU A 103 5.01 23.25 -18.07
N LEU A 104 4.12 22.32 -18.44
CA LEU A 104 2.95 22.55 -19.30
C LEU A 104 1.64 22.81 -18.51
N TRP A 105 1.66 22.84 -17.17
CA TRP A 105 0.48 22.66 -16.30
C TRP A 105 0.10 23.89 -15.44
N ASP A 106 0.54 25.10 -15.81
CA ASP A 106 0.34 26.35 -15.05
C ASP A 106 -1.14 26.82 -14.96
N ASN A 107 -2.12 25.96 -15.32
CA ASN A 107 -3.56 26.20 -15.24
C ASN A 107 -4.29 25.00 -14.61
N THR A 108 -4.26 24.92 -13.28
CA THR A 108 -4.84 23.85 -12.44
C THR A 108 -6.37 23.69 -12.49
N LYS A 109 -7.06 24.33 -13.45
CA LYS A 109 -8.51 24.18 -13.68
C LYS A 109 -8.86 23.49 -14.99
N GLN A 110 -7.93 23.41 -15.95
CA GLN A 110 -8.16 22.77 -17.24
C GLN A 110 -6.88 22.09 -17.71
N LEU A 111 -6.85 20.77 -17.57
CA LEU A 111 -5.87 19.92 -18.24
C LEU A 111 -6.08 20.11 -19.75
N THR A 112 -5.12 20.72 -20.45
CA THR A 112 -5.14 20.93 -21.90
C THR A 112 -4.87 19.61 -22.63
N SER A 113 -5.81 18.67 -22.48
CA SER A 113 -5.74 17.28 -22.96
C SER A 113 -5.75 17.10 -24.48
N GLN A 114 -5.73 18.19 -25.25
CA GLN A 114 -5.64 18.16 -26.70
C GLN A 114 -4.20 17.86 -27.16
N GLY A 115 -3.87 16.58 -27.25
CA GLY A 115 -2.61 16.09 -27.84
C GLY A 115 -1.60 15.52 -26.86
N LEU A 116 -1.93 15.42 -25.56
CA LEU A 116 -1.05 14.78 -24.58
C LEU A 116 -1.05 13.26 -24.80
N GLU A 117 0.08 12.71 -25.22
CA GLU A 117 0.28 11.26 -25.39
C GLU A 117 1.52 10.77 -24.62
N TYR A 118 1.44 9.58 -24.03
CA TYR A 118 2.55 8.95 -23.30
C TYR A 118 2.86 7.57 -23.86
N ILE A 119 4.13 7.18 -23.91
CA ILE A 119 4.53 5.78 -24.09
C ILE A 119 4.60 5.14 -22.71
N VAL A 120 3.81 4.09 -22.48
CA VAL A 120 3.70 3.42 -21.18
C VAL A 120 4.01 1.91 -21.33
N PRO A 121 4.74 1.31 -20.37
CA PRO A 121 5.01 -0.12 -20.38
C PRO A 121 3.74 -0.97 -20.39
N ALA A 122 3.78 -2.10 -21.11
CA ALA A 122 2.61 -2.96 -21.30
C ALA A 122 2.02 -3.52 -19.99
N ASP A 123 2.84 -3.70 -18.94
CA ASP A 123 2.41 -4.17 -17.61
C ASP A 123 1.61 -3.12 -16.81
N LYS A 124 1.71 -1.83 -17.18
CA LYS A 124 0.95 -0.73 -16.55
C LYS A 124 -0.44 -0.55 -17.16
N VAL A 125 -0.71 -1.15 -18.32
CA VAL A 125 -1.99 -0.98 -19.01
C VAL A 125 -2.96 -2.08 -18.61
N VAL A 126 -4.14 -1.68 -18.15
CA VAL A 126 -5.22 -2.59 -17.73
C VAL A 126 -6.54 -2.21 -18.41
N LYS A 127 -7.42 -3.21 -18.54
CA LYS A 127 -8.78 -2.98 -19.04
C LYS A 127 -9.48 -1.96 -18.13
N LEU A 128 -10.04 -0.90 -18.71
CA LEU A 128 -10.63 0.24 -17.99
C LEU A 128 -11.53 -0.18 -16.81
N SER A 129 -12.40 -1.17 -16.99
CA SER A 129 -13.30 -1.65 -15.93
C SER A 129 -12.56 -2.34 -14.78
N LYS A 130 -11.54 -3.16 -15.06
CA LYS A 130 -10.72 -3.82 -14.03
C LYS A 130 -9.87 -2.80 -13.28
N GLY A 131 -9.25 -1.87 -14.02
CA GLY A 131 -8.47 -0.78 -13.44
C GLY A 131 -9.28 0.07 -12.48
N LYS A 132 -10.47 0.53 -12.90
CA LYS A 132 -11.35 1.35 -12.05
C LYS A 132 -11.72 0.65 -10.73
N LEU A 133 -12.12 -0.62 -10.78
CA LEU A 133 -12.43 -1.40 -9.58
C LEU A 133 -11.21 -1.50 -8.65
N ASN A 134 -10.05 -1.89 -9.18
CA ASN A 134 -8.82 -2.04 -8.39
C ASN A 134 -8.42 -0.75 -7.66
N PHE A 135 -8.49 0.41 -8.32
CA PHE A 135 -8.17 1.70 -7.69
C PHE A 135 -9.24 2.15 -6.69
N ILE A 136 -10.53 1.85 -6.93
CA ILE A 136 -11.61 2.08 -5.95
C ILE A 136 -11.34 1.27 -4.67
N ASP A 137 -11.02 -0.02 -4.80
CA ASP A 137 -10.81 -0.90 -3.66
C ASP A 137 -9.56 -0.51 -2.86
N ARG A 138 -8.42 -0.23 -3.53
CA ARG A 138 -7.22 0.33 -2.88
C ARG A 138 -7.52 1.62 -2.12
N TYR A 139 -8.30 2.53 -2.71
CA TYR A 139 -8.65 3.81 -2.08
C TYR A 139 -9.62 3.66 -0.90
N ASN A 140 -10.59 2.74 -0.97
CA ASN A 140 -11.49 2.41 0.14
C ASN A 140 -10.72 1.88 1.37
N VAL A 141 -9.70 1.04 1.13
CA VAL A 141 -8.78 0.56 2.16
C VAL A 141 -8.00 1.74 2.78
N TYR A 142 -7.41 2.61 1.96
CA TYR A 142 -6.70 3.80 2.45
C TYR A 142 -7.60 4.76 3.24
N ILE A 143 -8.82 5.06 2.78
CA ILE A 143 -9.79 5.88 3.54
C ILE A 143 -10.08 5.24 4.90
N THR A 144 -10.24 3.92 4.95
CA THR A 144 -10.52 3.20 6.19
C THR A 144 -9.37 3.31 7.18
N TYR A 145 -8.14 3.09 6.72
CA TYR A 145 -6.93 3.30 7.51
C TYR A 145 -6.79 4.75 7.99
N SER A 146 -6.98 5.73 7.10
CA SER A 146 -6.87 7.16 7.41
C SER A 146 -7.90 7.65 8.44
N ARG A 147 -9.13 7.11 8.40
CA ARG A 147 -10.18 7.39 9.40
C ARG A 147 -9.90 6.75 10.76
N TRP A 148 -9.35 5.54 10.79
CA TRP A 148 -8.81 4.98 12.05
C TRP A 148 -7.71 5.88 12.61
N LYS A 149 -6.79 6.34 11.74
CA LYS A 149 -5.68 7.21 12.13
C LYS A 149 -6.15 8.52 12.76
N SER A 150 -7.12 9.19 12.13
CA SER A 150 -7.70 10.45 12.62
C SER A 150 -8.63 10.30 13.83
N ASN A 151 -9.00 9.08 14.20
CA ASN A 151 -10.03 8.75 15.19
C ASN A 151 -11.45 9.31 14.86
N VAL A 152 -11.71 9.81 13.65
CA VAL A 152 -12.97 10.46 13.27
C VAL A 152 -13.52 9.97 11.92
N PRO A 153 -14.75 9.41 11.87
CA PRO A 153 -15.52 8.89 13.01
C PRO A 153 -14.82 7.66 13.63
N VAL A 154 -15.26 7.23 14.81
CA VAL A 154 -14.73 6.01 15.47
C VAL A 154 -14.86 4.82 14.52
N MET A 155 -13.71 4.22 14.19
CA MET A 155 -13.66 3.04 13.31
C MET A 155 -14.00 1.77 14.10
N SER A 156 -14.94 0.97 13.61
CA SER A 156 -15.25 -0.34 14.20
C SER A 156 -14.19 -1.38 13.81
N ILE A 157 -14.03 -2.40 14.65
CA ILE A 157 -13.10 -3.51 14.41
C ILE A 157 -13.55 -4.29 13.16
N ASP A 158 -14.84 -4.57 13.01
CA ASP A 158 -15.41 -5.24 11.84
C ASP A 158 -15.08 -4.52 10.53
N ARG A 159 -15.00 -3.17 10.54
CA ARG A 159 -14.61 -2.39 9.35
C ARG A 159 -13.11 -2.43 9.08
N LEU A 160 -12.27 -2.51 10.12
CA LEU A 160 -10.83 -2.76 9.96
C LEU A 160 -10.58 -4.16 9.36
N GLN A 161 -11.25 -5.19 9.88
CA GLN A 161 -11.21 -6.56 9.36
C GLN A 161 -11.68 -6.65 7.90
N SER A 162 -12.76 -5.92 7.56
CA SER A 162 -13.24 -5.83 6.18
C SER A 162 -12.20 -5.18 5.27
N ALA A 163 -11.55 -4.11 5.72
CA ALA A 163 -10.49 -3.45 4.96
C ALA A 163 -9.20 -4.29 4.85
N GLU A 164 -8.89 -5.16 5.82
CA GLU A 164 -7.81 -6.14 5.70
C GLU A 164 -8.10 -7.15 4.57
N ALA A 165 -9.33 -7.65 4.48
CA ALA A 165 -9.76 -8.55 3.41
C ALA A 165 -9.80 -7.85 2.04
N GLU A 166 -10.29 -6.62 1.98
CA GLU A 166 -10.24 -5.76 0.78
C GLU A 166 -8.79 -5.51 0.33
N ALA A 167 -7.86 -5.33 1.27
CA ALA A 167 -6.44 -5.12 0.96
C ALA A 167 -5.79 -6.35 0.30
N ALA A 168 -6.15 -7.55 0.75
CA ALA A 168 -5.71 -8.79 0.11
C ALA A 168 -6.30 -8.96 -1.30
N TYR A 169 -7.56 -8.53 -1.50
CA TYR A 169 -8.23 -8.58 -2.81
C TYR A 169 -7.66 -7.57 -3.82
N ALA A 170 -7.35 -6.36 -3.37
CA ALA A 170 -6.89 -5.24 -4.20
C ALA A 170 -5.37 -5.21 -4.45
N ASP A 171 -4.69 -6.35 -4.26
CA ASP A 171 -3.25 -6.56 -4.43
C ASP A 171 -2.38 -5.52 -3.67
N ILE A 172 -2.76 -5.23 -2.42
CA ILE A 172 -2.02 -4.38 -1.48
C ILE A 172 -1.75 -5.09 -0.14
N PRO A 173 -1.28 -6.35 -0.11
CA PRO A 173 -1.08 -7.09 1.14
C PRO A 173 -0.05 -6.45 2.08
N GLY A 174 0.76 -5.50 1.61
CA GLY A 174 1.72 -4.77 2.42
C GLY A 174 1.10 -3.94 3.56
N ILE A 175 -0.15 -3.48 3.45
CA ILE A 175 -0.82 -2.71 4.51
C ILE A 175 -1.37 -3.60 5.66
N ILE A 176 -1.56 -4.90 5.42
CA ILE A 176 -2.22 -5.83 6.36
C ILE A 176 -1.59 -5.81 7.77
N PRO A 177 -0.25 -5.84 7.94
CA PRO A 177 0.37 -5.74 9.26
C PRO A 177 0.03 -4.45 10.04
N ALA A 178 -0.24 -3.34 9.34
CA ALA A 178 -0.67 -2.10 9.99
C ALA A 178 -2.16 -2.12 10.39
N PHE A 179 -3.02 -2.84 9.65
CA PHE A 179 -4.38 -3.13 10.12
C PHE A 179 -4.37 -3.99 11.40
N LYS A 180 -3.45 -4.96 11.51
CA LYS A 180 -3.27 -5.74 12.75
C LYS A 180 -2.96 -4.87 13.97
N VAL A 181 -2.09 -3.87 13.80
CA VAL A 181 -1.79 -2.84 14.82
C VAL A 181 -3.05 -1.99 15.09
N ALA A 182 -3.74 -1.52 14.04
CA ALA A 182 -4.95 -0.70 14.16
C ALA A 182 -6.11 -1.39 14.89
N GLU A 183 -6.27 -2.71 14.73
CA GLU A 183 -7.23 -3.51 15.48
C GLU A 183 -6.87 -3.63 16.96
N LEU A 184 -5.60 -3.95 17.25
CA LEU A 184 -5.08 -4.06 18.62
C LEU A 184 -5.15 -2.72 19.38
N ASP A 185 -4.91 -1.64 18.67
CA ASP A 185 -5.15 -0.26 19.09
C ASP A 185 -6.64 -0.04 19.40
N ARG A 186 -7.54 -0.35 18.46
CA ARG A 186 -8.98 -0.13 18.64
C ARG A 186 -9.57 -0.90 19.82
N VAL A 187 -9.22 -2.17 20.01
CA VAL A 187 -9.66 -2.97 21.18
C VAL A 187 -9.03 -2.52 22.50
N SER A 188 -7.97 -1.71 22.46
CA SER A 188 -7.35 -1.17 23.67
C SER A 188 -8.14 0.00 24.24
N TYR A 189 -8.80 0.80 23.40
CA TYR A 189 -9.57 1.98 23.82
C TYR A 189 -11.10 1.78 23.79
N PHE A 190 -11.62 0.75 23.11
CA PHE A 190 -13.07 0.54 22.95
C PHE A 190 -13.48 -0.90 23.21
N ASP A 191 -14.67 -1.07 23.81
CA ASP A 191 -15.24 -2.39 24.05
C ASP A 191 -15.75 -3.02 22.74
N PRO A 192 -15.25 -4.20 22.35
CA PRO A 192 -15.60 -4.82 21.07
C PRO A 192 -17.05 -5.30 21.00
N LYS A 193 -17.79 -5.39 22.12
CA LYS A 193 -19.18 -5.88 22.14
C LYS A 193 -20.22 -4.78 21.99
N ASN A 194 -19.93 -3.57 22.46
CA ASN A 194 -20.90 -2.48 22.51
C ASN A 194 -20.36 -1.11 22.07
N GLY A 195 -19.07 -1.02 21.69
CA GLY A 195 -18.44 0.21 21.22
C GLY A 195 -18.21 1.28 22.28
N ARG A 196 -18.42 0.98 23.58
CA ARG A 196 -18.16 1.94 24.68
C ARG A 196 -16.66 2.27 24.72
N PRO A 197 -16.26 3.55 24.82
CA PRO A 197 -14.88 3.89 25.16
C PRO A 197 -14.54 3.43 26.58
N TYR A 198 -13.36 2.84 26.73
CA TYR A 198 -12.79 2.47 28.01
C TYR A 198 -12.29 3.71 28.77
N TRP A 199 -12.41 3.70 30.09
CA TRP A 199 -11.71 4.67 30.94
C TRP A 199 -10.19 4.45 30.84
N PRO A 200 -9.34 5.47 31.08
CA PRO A 200 -7.89 5.34 31.02
C PRO A 200 -7.35 4.10 31.77
N HIS A 201 -7.81 3.85 32.99
CA HIS A 201 -7.40 2.67 33.77
C HIS A 201 -7.82 1.33 33.17
N GLU A 202 -8.95 1.27 32.45
CA GLU A 202 -9.41 0.06 31.76
C GLU A 202 -8.57 -0.23 30.51
N SER A 203 -8.06 0.81 29.85
CA SER A 203 -7.27 0.70 28.62
C SER A 203 -5.84 0.19 28.88
N VAL A 204 -5.20 0.60 29.99
CA VAL A 204 -3.81 0.22 30.35
C VAL A 204 -3.49 -1.27 30.14
N PRO A 205 -4.19 -2.24 30.75
CA PRO A 205 -3.87 -3.67 30.59
C PRO A 205 -4.05 -4.18 29.16
N ARG A 206 -4.88 -3.51 28.34
CA ARG A 206 -5.09 -3.86 26.92
C ARG A 206 -3.96 -3.31 26.05
N LEU A 207 -3.54 -2.07 26.31
CA LEU A 207 -2.37 -1.44 25.66
C LEU A 207 -1.11 -2.27 25.85
N THR A 208 -0.91 -2.93 26.99
CA THR A 208 0.28 -3.80 27.16
C THR A 208 0.37 -4.91 26.10
N LYS A 209 -0.76 -5.41 25.58
CA LYS A 209 -0.81 -6.44 24.53
C LYS A 209 -0.51 -5.87 23.15
N LEU A 210 -1.01 -4.66 22.87
CA LEU A 210 -0.65 -3.89 21.67
C LEU A 210 0.86 -3.66 21.61
N PHE A 211 1.46 -3.24 22.73
CA PHE A 211 2.91 -2.98 22.75
C PHE A 211 3.77 -4.25 22.79
N ASP A 212 3.30 -5.37 23.36
CA ASP A 212 3.97 -6.67 23.18
C ASP A 212 4.05 -7.02 21.68
N HIS A 213 2.95 -6.81 20.93
CA HIS A 213 2.92 -7.06 19.48
C HIS A 213 3.80 -6.08 18.68
N ILE A 214 3.76 -4.77 18.99
CA ILE A 214 4.61 -3.77 18.33
C ILE A 214 6.09 -4.08 18.55
N ILE A 215 6.49 -4.42 19.78
CA ILE A 215 7.86 -4.80 20.12
C ILE A 215 8.27 -6.06 19.34
N GLN A 216 7.42 -7.09 19.31
CA GLN A 216 7.65 -8.29 18.52
C GLN A 216 7.85 -7.99 17.03
N VAL A 217 7.05 -7.10 16.43
CA VAL A 217 7.17 -6.69 15.03
C VAL A 217 8.49 -5.96 14.75
N LEU A 218 8.93 -5.09 15.66
CA LEU A 218 10.20 -4.38 15.57
C LEU A 218 11.41 -5.32 15.78
N ASP A 219 11.32 -6.27 16.70
CA ASP A 219 12.40 -7.22 16.97
C ASP A 219 12.55 -8.25 15.82
N GLN A 220 11.45 -8.59 15.13
CA GLN A 220 11.44 -9.46 13.96
C GLN A 220 11.86 -8.77 12.64
N ASP A 221 11.82 -7.44 12.58
CA ASP A 221 12.21 -6.66 11.39
C ASP A 221 13.24 -5.56 11.78
N PRO A 222 14.54 -5.90 11.87
CA PRO A 222 15.59 -4.96 12.27
C PRO A 222 15.71 -3.74 11.34
N LYS A 223 15.31 -3.87 10.07
CA LYS A 223 15.29 -2.75 9.11
C LYS A 223 14.18 -1.76 9.46
N LEU A 224 12.96 -2.26 9.69
CA LEU A 224 11.84 -1.44 10.20
C LEU A 224 12.22 -0.77 11.53
N ASN A 225 12.80 -1.51 12.47
CA ASN A 225 13.21 -1.01 13.79
C ASN A 225 14.23 0.13 13.68
N THR A 226 15.24 -0.03 12.83
CA THR A 226 16.25 1.01 12.55
C THR A 226 15.62 2.25 11.92
N LEU A 227 14.75 2.09 10.93
CA LEU A 227 14.06 3.21 10.26
C LEU A 227 13.09 3.94 11.19
N TRP A 228 12.37 3.20 12.05
CA TRP A 228 11.41 3.75 13.00
C TRP A 228 12.09 4.48 14.17
N ARG A 229 13.20 3.97 14.70
CA ARG A 229 13.95 4.62 15.79
C ARG A 229 14.83 5.78 15.34
N ALA A 230 14.97 6.03 14.05
CA ALA A 230 15.82 7.10 13.53
C ALA A 230 15.28 8.49 13.92
N LYS A 231 16.09 9.28 14.65
CA LYS A 231 15.76 10.68 15.04
C LYS A 231 15.44 11.58 13.84
N LYS A 232 16.05 11.29 12.68
CA LYS A 232 15.70 11.87 11.38
C LYS A 232 15.28 10.71 10.48
N ARG A 233 13.98 10.59 10.21
CA ARG A 233 13.41 9.52 9.39
C ARG A 233 13.92 9.61 7.95
N ASP A 234 14.40 8.49 7.41
CA ASP A 234 14.69 8.36 5.98
C ASP A 234 13.40 7.98 5.26
N TRP A 235 12.62 8.99 4.90
CA TRP A 235 11.35 8.80 4.19
C TRP A 235 11.52 8.03 2.89
N LYS A 236 12.60 8.28 2.12
CA LYS A 236 12.88 7.55 0.88
C LYS A 236 13.07 6.04 1.13
N ALA A 237 13.70 5.66 2.24
CA ALA A 237 13.81 4.24 2.62
C ALA A 237 12.50 3.67 3.21
N ILE A 238 11.69 4.47 3.89
CA ILE A 238 10.37 4.08 4.42
C ILE A 238 9.38 3.85 3.27
N ASP A 239 9.28 4.79 2.33
CA ASP A 239 8.45 4.75 1.13
C ASP A 239 8.88 3.67 0.13
N SER A 240 10.04 3.02 0.33
CA SER A 240 10.49 1.89 -0.50
C SER A 240 9.67 0.60 -0.31
N SER A 241 8.76 0.56 0.67
CA SER A 241 7.94 -0.61 0.99
C SER A 241 6.63 -0.21 1.66
N MET A 242 5.51 -0.65 1.10
CA MET A 242 4.17 -0.48 1.67
C MET A 242 4.10 -0.94 3.13
N LYS A 243 4.67 -2.12 3.43
CA LYS A 243 4.75 -2.66 4.79
C LYS A 243 5.49 -1.72 5.73
N THR A 244 6.62 -1.18 5.28
CA THR A 244 7.46 -0.30 6.12
C THR A 244 6.78 1.03 6.38
N TYR A 245 6.20 1.66 5.34
CA TYR A 245 5.45 2.90 5.45
C TYR A 245 4.30 2.79 6.46
N PHE A 246 3.37 1.85 6.23
CA PHE A 246 2.18 1.76 7.07
C PHE A 246 2.45 1.23 8.48
N LEU A 247 3.46 0.37 8.70
CA LEU A 247 3.85 -0.02 10.06
C LEU A 247 4.50 1.13 10.82
N VAL A 248 5.39 1.91 10.19
CA VAL A 248 5.96 3.13 10.82
C VAL A 248 4.83 4.06 11.28
N ASP A 249 3.88 4.32 10.39
CA ASP A 249 2.78 5.25 10.63
C ASP A 249 1.79 4.77 11.69
N ALA A 250 1.47 3.47 11.71
CA ALA A 250 0.59 2.88 12.71
C ALA A 250 1.25 2.83 14.10
N ILE A 251 2.54 2.50 14.18
CA ILE A 251 3.30 2.49 15.44
C ILE A 251 3.45 3.91 15.99
N ASP A 252 3.79 4.90 15.15
CA ASP A 252 3.88 6.31 15.55
C ASP A 252 2.56 6.81 16.16
N LYS A 253 1.41 6.43 15.57
CA LYS A 253 0.09 6.72 16.15
C LYS A 253 -0.13 6.03 17.49
N SER A 254 0.00 4.71 17.57
CA SER A 254 -0.34 3.98 18.80
C SER A 254 0.57 4.34 19.97
N VAL A 255 1.86 4.62 19.72
CA VAL A 255 2.77 5.16 20.75
C VAL A 255 2.27 6.52 21.26
N LYS A 256 1.89 7.43 20.35
CA LYS A 256 1.38 8.76 20.72
C LYS A 256 0.04 8.70 21.46
N ASP A 257 -0.91 7.88 21.00
CA ASP A 257 -2.22 7.75 21.64
C ASP A 257 -2.11 7.09 23.04
N ALA A 258 -1.08 6.26 23.28
CA ALA A 258 -0.81 5.69 24.60
C ALA A 258 -0.09 6.66 25.54
N ASP A 259 0.86 7.45 25.03
CA ASP A 259 1.52 8.53 25.75
C ASP A 259 0.51 9.57 26.26
N ASN A 260 -0.40 10.01 25.38
CA ASN A 260 -1.53 10.89 25.75
C ASN A 260 -2.45 10.28 26.83
N LEU A 261 -2.59 8.96 26.89
CA LEU A 261 -3.41 8.30 27.91
C LEU A 261 -2.71 8.25 29.28
N LEU A 262 -1.37 8.25 29.33
CA LEU A 262 -0.62 8.22 30.59
C LEU A 262 -0.65 9.54 31.36
N VAL A 263 -0.99 10.67 30.72
CA VAL A 263 -1.16 11.96 31.40
C VAL A 263 -2.56 12.16 32.02
N GLU A 264 -3.52 11.27 31.73
CA GLU A 264 -4.87 11.32 32.28
C GLU A 264 -4.91 10.94 33.78
N ASP A 265 -5.55 11.77 34.62
CA ASP A 265 -5.59 11.56 36.07
C ASP A 265 -6.17 10.19 36.49
N ASP A 266 -7.12 9.69 35.70
CA ASP A 266 -7.80 8.43 35.94
C ASP A 266 -6.89 7.19 35.76
N VAL A 267 -5.76 7.33 35.04
CA VAL A 267 -4.78 6.24 34.83
C VAL A 267 -4.18 5.73 36.14
N LYS A 268 -4.18 6.56 37.20
CA LYS A 268 -3.71 6.22 38.55
C LYS A 268 -4.55 5.12 39.22
N LYS A 269 -5.72 4.78 38.68
CA LYS A 269 -6.58 3.68 39.12
C LYS A 269 -6.30 2.36 38.39
N ALA A 270 -5.36 2.34 37.44
CA ALA A 270 -4.98 1.13 36.73
C ALA A 270 -4.33 0.11 37.68
N ASP A 271 -4.34 -1.16 37.26
CA ASP A 271 -3.52 -2.18 37.87
C ASP A 271 -2.03 -1.74 37.86
N PRO A 272 -1.34 -1.68 39.02
CA PRO A 272 0.02 -1.14 39.08
C PRO A 272 1.05 -1.92 38.27
N GLU A 273 0.90 -3.25 38.15
CA GLU A 273 1.82 -4.09 37.37
C GLU A 273 1.64 -3.84 35.87
N ALA A 274 0.40 -3.76 35.39
CA ALA A 274 0.07 -3.41 34.01
C ALA A 274 0.53 -1.99 33.65
N LEU A 275 0.36 -1.01 34.57
CA LEU A 275 0.80 0.37 34.36
C LEU A 275 2.32 0.48 34.26
N GLU A 276 3.07 -0.16 35.17
CA GLU A 276 4.54 -0.16 35.09
C GLU A 276 5.06 -1.00 33.92
N LYS A 277 4.36 -2.05 33.49
CA LYS A 277 4.66 -2.74 32.22
C LYS A 277 4.50 -1.80 31.04
N LEU A 278 3.38 -1.08 30.93
CA LEU A 278 3.10 -0.14 29.85
C LEU A 278 4.18 0.96 29.76
N LYS A 279 4.53 1.58 30.89
CA LYS A 279 5.63 2.58 30.93
C LYS A 279 6.99 1.99 30.54
N LYS A 280 7.29 0.74 30.91
CA LYS A 280 8.54 0.07 30.47
C LYS A 280 8.56 -0.18 28.97
N GLN A 281 7.43 -0.58 28.39
CA GLN A 281 7.29 -0.75 26.94
C GLN A 281 7.43 0.58 26.19
N LEU A 282 6.76 1.65 26.66
CA LEU A 282 6.85 2.97 26.06
C LEU A 282 8.26 3.60 26.19
N ARG A 283 8.94 3.41 27.33
CA ARG A 283 10.36 3.77 27.48
C ARG A 283 11.28 2.95 26.57
N TYR A 284 11.04 1.65 26.40
CA TYR A 284 11.76 0.85 25.40
C TYR A 284 11.52 1.39 23.97
N LEU A 285 10.34 1.94 23.70
CA LEU A 285 9.98 2.62 22.45
C LEU A 285 10.42 4.10 22.40
N GLY A 286 11.15 4.60 23.41
CA GLY A 286 11.77 5.91 23.41
C GLY A 286 10.91 7.09 23.88
N GLN A 287 9.78 6.83 24.55
CA GLN A 287 9.01 7.87 25.25
C GLN A 287 9.56 8.13 26.66
N ASP A 288 9.32 9.32 27.20
CA ASP A 288 9.78 9.77 28.52
C ASP A 288 8.63 9.71 29.55
N VAL A 289 8.38 8.51 30.10
CA VAL A 289 7.20 8.14 30.92
C VAL A 289 7.48 7.28 32.16
#